data_AF-A0A5D6WES3-F1
#
_entry.id   AF-A0A5D6WES3-F1
#
_cell.length_a   1.000
_cell.length_b   1.000
_cell.length_c   1.000
_cell.angle_alpha   90.00
_cell.angle_beta   90.00
_cell.angle_gamma   90.00
#
_symmetry.space_group_name_H-M   'P 1'
#
loop_
_entity.id
_entity.type
_entity.pdbx_description
1 polymer ?
#
loop_
_entity_poly.entity_id
_entity_poly.type
_entity_poly.pdbx_seq_one_letter_code
_entity_poly.pdbx_strand_id
1 'polypeptide(L)'
;MSVLARMRKLSQYEFYVNALKLRKSMRFLLLRDLGIKDKVREVHEFTKDMSEDDRVEFIILASKYNMEKFSTEYPQWVIEKLRNAIWEHLDQMIDHITYAYSVWPTSKAEYDHRRVEMDKAISSCECLKKDLEGAIDILPVNVEKYISYVEKIDKEIALIKGWRKADNKRFKDLK
;
A
#
# COMPACT_ATOMS: atom_id res chain seq x y z
N MET A 1 13.80 -10.90 34.94
CA MET A 1 13.89 -12.08 34.05
C MET A 1 13.25 -11.76 32.71
N SER A 2 13.94 -12.01 31.59
CA SER A 2 13.38 -11.78 30.25
C SER A 2 12.42 -12.91 29.86
N VAL A 3 11.26 -12.58 29.29
CA VAL A 3 10.27 -13.57 28.82
C VAL A 3 10.88 -14.49 27.75
N LEU A 4 10.65 -15.80 27.87
CA LEU A 4 11.07 -16.81 26.89
C LEU A 4 10.52 -16.46 25.51
N ALA A 5 11.31 -16.65 24.46
CA ALA A 5 10.95 -16.19 23.12
C ALA A 5 9.61 -16.74 22.59
N ARG A 6 9.27 -17.99 22.93
CA ARG A 6 7.98 -18.61 22.57
C ARG A 6 6.76 -17.99 23.24
N MET A 7 6.97 -17.31 24.37
CA MET A 7 5.90 -16.69 25.17
C MET A 7 5.79 -15.17 24.93
N ARG A 8 6.65 -14.61 24.07
CA ARG A 8 6.63 -13.17 23.73
C ARG A 8 5.51 -12.89 22.76
N LYS A 9 4.68 -11.90 23.05
CA LYS A 9 3.57 -11.49 22.17
C LYS A 9 4.09 -10.92 20.85
N LEU A 10 3.35 -11.14 19.76
CA LEU A 10 3.66 -10.61 18.42
C LEU A 10 3.87 -9.08 18.42
N SER A 11 3.10 -8.35 19.23
CA SER A 11 3.22 -6.89 19.40
C SER A 11 4.56 -6.41 19.98
N GLN A 12 5.41 -7.31 20.48
CA GLN A 12 6.75 -6.97 20.98
C GLN A 12 7.81 -6.99 19.87
N TYR A 13 7.49 -7.48 18.67
CA TYR A 13 8.44 -7.61 17.58
C TYR A 13 8.37 -6.40 16.64
N GLU A 14 9.56 -5.87 16.28
CA GLU A 14 9.67 -4.65 15.46
C GLU A 14 9.05 -4.82 14.08
N PHE A 15 9.29 -5.96 13.41
CA PHE A 15 8.69 -6.24 12.08
C PHE A 15 7.17 -6.08 12.12
N TYR A 16 6.49 -6.64 13.12
CA TYR A 16 5.03 -6.57 13.19
C TYR A 16 4.53 -5.15 13.48
N VAL A 17 5.18 -4.44 14.41
CA VAL A 17 4.82 -3.06 14.72
C VAL A 17 5.07 -2.15 13.52
N ASN A 18 6.16 -2.36 12.78
CA ASN A 18 6.47 -1.61 11.57
C ASN A 18 5.47 -1.90 10.45
N ALA A 19 5.13 -3.17 10.22
CA ALA A 19 4.10 -3.58 9.26
C ALA A 19 2.74 -2.93 9.54
N LEU A 20 2.32 -2.86 10.82
CA LEU A 20 1.09 -2.17 11.21
C LEU A 20 1.15 -0.66 10.94
N LYS A 21 2.30 -0.02 11.18
CA LYS A 21 2.51 1.40 10.86
C LYS A 21 2.48 1.65 9.35
N LEU A 22 3.14 0.79 8.57
CA LEU A 22 3.11 0.81 7.11
C LEU A 22 1.66 0.72 6.61
N ARG A 23 0.92 -0.32 7.03
CA ARG A 23 -0.49 -0.51 6.68
C ARG A 23 -1.34 0.70 7.01
N LYS A 24 -1.21 1.25 8.22
CA LYS A 24 -1.94 2.47 8.61
C LYS A 24 -1.62 3.64 7.69
N SER A 25 -0.33 3.90 7.44
CA SER A 25 0.11 5.03 6.61
C SER A 25 -0.34 4.90 5.15
N MET A 26 -0.35 3.68 4.62
CA MET A 26 -0.75 3.42 3.24
C MET A 26 -2.28 3.43 3.09
N ARG A 27 -3.03 2.93 4.07
CA ARG A 27 -4.50 3.11 4.09
C ARG A 27 -4.90 4.59 4.10
N PHE A 28 -4.14 5.47 4.76
CA PHE A 28 -4.37 6.91 4.64
C PHE A 28 -4.09 7.48 3.24
N LEU A 29 -3.15 6.90 2.48
CA LEU A 29 -2.96 7.22 1.07
C LEU A 29 -4.18 6.79 0.25
N LEU A 30 -4.69 5.58 0.48
CA LEU A 30 -5.88 5.04 -0.22
C LEU A 30 -7.15 5.86 0.07
N LEU A 31 -7.31 6.37 1.29
CA LEU A 31 -8.42 7.25 1.67
C LEU A 31 -8.38 8.62 1.00
N ARG A 32 -7.21 9.05 0.51
CA ARG A 32 -7.00 10.32 -0.18
C ARG A 32 -6.86 10.12 -1.68
N ASP A 33 -7.55 9.11 -2.21
CA ASP A 33 -7.57 8.77 -3.63
C ASP A 33 -6.16 8.65 -4.21
N LEU A 34 -5.28 7.95 -3.51
CA LEU A 34 -3.88 7.76 -3.90
C LEU A 34 -3.06 9.05 -3.99
N GLY A 35 -3.57 10.16 -3.44
CA GLY A 35 -2.92 11.47 -3.52
C GLY A 35 -3.05 12.12 -4.89
N ILE A 36 -4.02 11.69 -5.71
CA ILE A 36 -4.44 12.41 -6.92
C ILE A 36 -4.81 13.84 -6.49
N LYS A 37 -4.18 14.83 -7.12
CA LYS A 37 -4.69 16.20 -7.07
C LYS A 37 -5.79 16.30 -8.12
N ASP A 38 -6.89 16.97 -7.79
CA ASP A 38 -7.90 17.33 -8.78
C ASP A 38 -7.21 17.95 -10.00
N LYS A 39 -7.40 17.33 -11.18
CA LYS A 39 -7.06 18.00 -12.43
C LYS A 39 -8.11 19.07 -12.64
N VAL A 40 -7.83 20.24 -12.08
CA VAL A 40 -8.58 21.46 -12.28
C VAL A 40 -8.42 21.85 -13.75
N ARG A 41 -9.46 21.61 -14.53
CA ARG A 41 -9.57 22.10 -15.89
C ARG A 41 -10.43 23.36 -15.89
N GLU A 42 -10.03 24.33 -16.70
CA GLU A 42 -10.82 25.53 -16.91
C GLU A 42 -12.11 25.21 -17.68
N VAL A 43 -13.19 25.95 -17.43
CA VAL A 43 -14.49 25.80 -18.10
C VAL A 43 -14.36 25.69 -19.63
N HIS A 44 -13.43 26.44 -20.20
CA HIS A 44 -13.13 26.43 -21.64
C HIS A 44 -12.82 25.02 -22.18
N GLU A 45 -12.21 24.13 -21.39
CA GLU A 45 -11.83 22.81 -21.87
C GLU A 45 -13.02 21.86 -22.06
N PHE A 46 -14.13 22.10 -21.37
CA PHE A 46 -15.36 21.30 -21.46
C PHE A 46 -16.31 21.80 -22.56
N THR A 47 -16.10 23.02 -23.03
CA THR A 47 -16.97 23.65 -24.03
C THR A 47 -16.42 23.53 -25.44
N LYS A 48 -15.26 22.88 -25.66
CA LYS A 48 -14.60 22.77 -26.97
C LYS A 48 -15.50 22.22 -28.06
N ASP A 49 -16.34 21.24 -27.73
CA ASP A 49 -17.24 20.56 -28.67
C ASP A 49 -18.68 21.13 -28.66
N MET A 50 -18.93 22.21 -27.91
CA MET A 50 -20.25 22.86 -27.84
C MET A 50 -20.44 23.85 -28.99
N SER A 51 -21.69 24.10 -29.36
CA SER A 51 -22.04 25.24 -30.22
C SER A 51 -21.68 26.56 -29.51
N GLU A 52 -21.45 27.63 -30.26
CA GLU A 52 -21.06 28.91 -29.67
C GLU A 52 -22.14 29.49 -28.74
N ASP A 53 -23.42 29.28 -29.06
CA ASP A 53 -24.54 29.71 -28.21
C ASP A 53 -24.57 28.93 -26.88
N ASP A 54 -24.43 27.60 -26.95
CA ASP A 54 -24.38 26.72 -25.76
C ASP A 54 -23.14 27.00 -24.90
N ARG A 55 -21.99 27.29 -25.53
CA ARG A 55 -20.75 27.65 -24.84
C ARG A 55 -20.95 28.90 -23.98
N VAL A 56 -21.56 29.94 -24.54
CA VAL A 56 -21.80 31.21 -23.83
C VAL A 56 -22.76 30.98 -22.67
N GLU A 57 -23.86 30.27 -22.89
CA GLU A 57 -24.84 29.97 -21.84
C GLU A 57 -24.22 29.15 -20.70
N PHE A 58 -23.40 28.14 -21.04
CA PHE A 58 -22.68 27.32 -20.07
C PHE A 58 -21.68 28.13 -19.24
N ILE A 59 -20.92 29.05 -19.85
CA ILE A 59 -19.97 29.92 -19.12
C ILE A 59 -20.72 30.82 -18.15
N ILE A 60 -21.84 31.43 -18.57
CA ILE A 60 -22.66 32.28 -17.71
C ILE A 60 -23.19 31.50 -16.50
N LEU A 61 -23.70 30.29 -16.75
CA LEU A 61 -24.15 29.36 -15.69
C LEU A 61 -23.00 28.98 -14.75
N ALA A 62 -21.84 28.60 -15.28
CA ALA A 62 -20.67 28.23 -14.51
C ALA A 62 -20.21 29.38 -13.61
N SER A 63 -20.08 30.60 -14.13
CA SER A 63 -19.73 31.79 -13.35
C SER A 63 -20.77 32.13 -12.29
N LYS A 64 -22.07 32.01 -12.60
CA LYS A 64 -23.16 32.26 -11.63
C LYS A 64 -23.06 31.38 -10.38
N TYR A 65 -22.58 30.15 -10.53
CA TYR A 65 -22.44 29.19 -9.43
C TYR A 65 -21.00 29.02 -8.94
N ASN A 66 -20.07 29.90 -9.35
CA ASN A 66 -18.63 29.81 -9.03
C ASN A 66 -17.99 28.47 -9.45
N MET A 67 -18.49 27.85 -10.51
CA MET A 67 -17.97 26.60 -11.10
C MET A 67 -16.98 26.88 -12.24
N GLU A 68 -16.00 27.74 -11.98
CA GLU A 68 -14.98 28.12 -12.98
C GLU A 68 -13.94 27.01 -13.24
N LYS A 69 -13.99 25.98 -12.41
CA LYS A 69 -12.99 24.93 -12.28
C LYS A 69 -13.72 23.60 -12.11
N PHE A 70 -13.57 22.73 -13.09
CA PHE A 70 -14.11 21.38 -13.00
C PHE A 70 -12.96 20.41 -12.75
N SER A 71 -13.11 19.54 -11.76
CA SER A 71 -12.18 18.43 -11.57
C SER A 71 -12.47 17.40 -12.66
N THR A 72 -11.47 17.07 -13.47
CA THR A 72 -11.55 15.82 -14.25
C THR A 72 -11.25 14.67 -13.32
N GLU A 73 -12.30 14.00 -12.87
CA GLU A 73 -12.16 12.76 -12.11
C GLU A 73 -11.50 11.71 -13.02
N TYR A 74 -10.46 11.06 -12.49
CA TYR A 74 -9.90 9.86 -13.10
C TYR A 74 -10.98 8.79 -13.12
N PRO A 75 -11.02 7.89 -14.13
CA PRO A 75 -12.04 6.87 -14.18
C PRO A 75 -12.07 6.09 -12.87
N GLN A 76 -13.21 6.17 -12.17
CA GLN A 76 -13.36 5.65 -10.80
C GLN A 76 -12.93 4.19 -10.69
N TRP A 77 -13.23 3.39 -11.71
CA TRP A 77 -12.84 1.97 -11.78
C TRP A 77 -11.31 1.76 -11.72
N VAL A 78 -10.50 2.65 -12.30
CA VAL A 78 -9.02 2.55 -12.26
C VAL A 78 -8.55 2.74 -10.83
N ILE A 79 -9.06 3.79 -10.18
CA ILE A 79 -8.72 4.12 -8.81
C ILE A 79 -9.14 2.98 -7.87
N GLU A 80 -10.33 2.43 -8.05
CA GLU A 80 -10.83 1.29 -7.27
C GLU A 80 -9.96 0.05 -7.44
N LYS A 81 -9.55 -0.28 -8.68
CA LYS A 81 -8.67 -1.44 -8.93
C LYS A 81 -7.32 -1.29 -8.22
N LEU A 82 -6.69 -0.12 -8.31
CA LEU A 82 -5.43 0.16 -7.61
C LEU A 82 -5.59 0.12 -6.09
N ARG A 83 -6.66 0.72 -5.55
CA ARG A 83 -6.94 0.67 -4.10
C ARG A 83 -7.12 -0.76 -3.62
N ASN A 84 -7.91 -1.56 -4.33
CA ASN A 84 -8.18 -2.94 -3.95
C ASN A 84 -6.91 -3.78 -3.97
N ALA A 85 -6.08 -3.65 -5.01
CA ALA A 85 -4.80 -4.36 -5.09
C ALA A 85 -3.87 -4.01 -3.91
N ILE A 86 -3.67 -2.72 -3.65
CA ILE A 86 -2.82 -2.26 -2.54
C ILE A 86 -3.41 -2.70 -1.19
N TRP A 87 -4.73 -2.62 -1.02
CA TRP A 87 -5.41 -3.03 0.20
C TRP A 87 -5.23 -4.53 0.46
N GLU A 88 -5.42 -5.35 -0.57
CA GLU A 88 -5.28 -6.80 -0.48
C GLU A 88 -3.84 -7.20 -0.13
N HIS A 89 -2.84 -6.66 -0.83
CA HIS A 89 -1.44 -6.98 -0.53
C HIS A 89 -1.01 -6.49 0.87
N LEU A 90 -1.57 -5.38 1.37
CA LEU A 90 -1.36 -4.93 2.74
C LEU A 90 -1.89 -5.93 3.78
N ASP A 91 -3.06 -6.48 3.54
CA ASP A 91 -3.68 -7.44 4.46
C ASP A 91 -2.96 -8.79 4.37
N GLN A 92 -2.64 -9.28 3.17
CA GLN A 92 -1.82 -10.48 2.96
C GLN A 92 -0.45 -10.39 3.66
N MET A 93 0.22 -9.23 3.59
CA MET A 93 1.50 -9.02 4.31
C MET A 93 1.33 -9.25 5.82
N ILE A 94 0.29 -8.67 6.44
CA ILE A 94 0.04 -8.82 7.88
C ILE A 94 -0.38 -10.25 8.23
N ASP A 95 -1.20 -10.86 7.39
CA ASP A 95 -1.68 -12.23 7.58
C ASP A 95 -0.51 -13.22 7.53
N HIS A 96 0.35 -13.14 6.52
CA HIS A 96 1.53 -13.99 6.41
C HIS A 96 2.54 -13.79 7.55
N ILE A 97 2.73 -12.55 8.03
CA ILE A 97 3.52 -12.30 9.25
C ILE A 97 2.90 -13.02 10.46
N THR A 98 1.56 -12.97 10.57
CA THR A 98 0.83 -13.58 11.69
C THR A 98 0.85 -15.10 11.60
N TYR A 99 0.70 -15.67 10.41
CA TYR A 99 0.80 -17.11 10.13
C TYR A 99 2.21 -17.63 10.40
N ALA A 100 3.24 -16.92 9.95
CA ALA A 100 4.61 -17.27 10.28
C ALA A 100 4.80 -17.28 11.81
N TYR A 101 4.32 -16.24 12.50
CA TYR A 101 4.46 -16.10 13.94
C TYR A 101 3.73 -17.19 14.74
N SER A 102 2.54 -17.61 14.32
CA SER A 102 1.70 -18.58 15.03
C SER A 102 2.32 -19.99 15.07
N VAL A 103 3.23 -20.29 14.14
CA VAL A 103 4.01 -21.52 14.13
C VAL A 103 5.25 -21.35 15.01
N TRP A 104 5.35 -22.12 16.09
CA TRP A 104 6.61 -22.26 16.85
C TRP A 104 7.28 -23.58 16.47
N PRO A 105 8.34 -23.56 15.65
CA PRO A 105 8.93 -24.79 15.13
C PRO A 105 9.49 -25.72 16.21
N THR A 106 9.07 -26.98 16.14
CA THR A 106 9.58 -28.12 16.90
C THR A 106 10.12 -29.24 16.00
N SER A 107 9.85 -29.15 14.69
CA SER A 107 10.36 -30.03 13.64
C SER A 107 10.88 -29.23 12.44
N LYS A 108 11.68 -29.86 11.58
CA LYS A 108 12.14 -29.23 10.34
C LYS A 108 10.99 -28.79 9.43
N ALA A 109 9.93 -29.61 9.32
CA ALA A 109 8.76 -29.31 8.50
C ALA A 109 8.04 -28.02 8.94
N GLU A 110 7.83 -27.83 10.24
CA GLU A 110 7.21 -26.61 10.78
C GLU A 110 8.09 -25.38 10.56
N TYR A 111 9.41 -25.54 10.68
CA TYR A 111 10.36 -24.46 10.38
C TYR A 111 10.32 -24.05 8.90
N ASP A 112 10.26 -25.02 7.99
CA ASP A 112 10.17 -24.74 6.56
C ASP A 112 8.83 -24.08 6.19
N HIS A 113 7.72 -24.55 6.76
CA HIS A 113 6.41 -23.92 6.58
C HIS A 113 6.41 -22.46 7.06
N ARG A 114 6.93 -22.21 8.27
CA ARG A 114 7.08 -20.85 8.80
C ARG A 114 7.94 -19.96 7.90
N ARG A 115 9.03 -20.50 7.33
CA ARG A 115 9.89 -19.78 6.39
C ARG A 115 9.14 -19.40 5.10
N VAL A 116 8.32 -20.32 4.58
CA VAL A 116 7.46 -20.06 3.42
C VAL A 116 6.50 -18.91 3.69
N GLU A 117 5.87 -18.86 4.86
CA GLU A 117 4.99 -17.74 5.23
C GLU A 117 5.75 -16.41 5.31
N MET A 118 6.98 -16.40 5.82
CA MET A 118 7.82 -15.19 5.76
C MET A 118 8.18 -14.77 4.32
N ASP A 119 8.44 -15.73 3.44
CA ASP A 119 8.72 -15.46 2.02
C ASP A 119 7.49 -14.91 1.29
N LYS A 120 6.28 -15.40 1.62
CA LYS A 120 5.03 -14.81 1.13
C LYS A 120 4.82 -13.38 1.63
N ALA A 121 5.11 -13.09 2.90
CA ALA A 121 5.04 -11.71 3.42
C ALA A 121 5.98 -10.75 2.67
N ILE A 122 7.21 -11.20 2.35
CA ILE A 122 8.14 -10.44 1.50
C ILE A 122 7.58 -10.28 0.09
N SER A 123 7.00 -11.33 -0.50
CA SER A 123 6.36 -11.24 -1.81
C SER A 123 5.23 -10.21 -1.83
N SER A 124 4.38 -10.15 -0.79
CA SER A 124 3.34 -9.12 -0.67
C SER A 124 3.96 -7.71 -0.62
N CYS A 125 5.10 -7.52 0.05
CA CYS A 125 5.82 -6.25 0.04
C CYS A 125 6.31 -5.84 -1.37
N GLU A 126 6.85 -6.79 -2.14
CA GLU A 126 7.28 -6.49 -3.52
C GLU A 126 6.07 -6.20 -4.44
N CYS A 127 4.94 -6.92 -4.25
CA CYS A 127 3.69 -6.60 -4.93
C CYS A 127 3.19 -5.18 -4.62
N LEU A 128 3.33 -4.73 -3.36
CA LEU A 128 3.00 -3.35 -2.97
C LEU A 128 3.86 -2.33 -3.72
N LYS A 129 5.16 -2.57 -3.88
CA LYS A 129 6.04 -1.67 -4.68
C LYS A 129 5.57 -1.60 -6.12
N LYS A 130 5.30 -2.76 -6.74
CA LYS A 130 4.77 -2.85 -8.11
C LYS A 130 3.42 -2.12 -8.27
N ASP A 131 2.53 -2.21 -7.29
CA ASP A 131 1.25 -1.48 -7.33
C ASP A 131 1.44 0.04 -7.19
N LEU A 132 2.39 0.49 -6.37
CA LEU A 132 2.74 1.91 -6.23
C LEU A 132 3.36 2.46 -7.52
N GLU A 133 4.23 1.70 -8.19
CA GLU A 133 4.77 2.03 -9.51
C GLU A 133 3.65 2.15 -10.54
N GLY A 134 2.74 1.16 -10.60
CA GLY A 134 1.58 1.22 -11.50
C GLY A 134 0.66 2.42 -11.24
N ALA A 135 0.53 2.85 -9.99
CA ALA A 135 -0.20 4.08 -9.66
C ALA A 135 0.54 5.34 -10.16
N ILE A 136 1.87 5.39 -10.06
CA ILE A 136 2.69 6.50 -10.61
C ILE A 136 2.56 6.57 -12.13
N ASP A 137 2.58 5.43 -12.82
CA ASP A 137 2.57 5.37 -14.29
C ASP A 137 1.26 5.88 -14.89
N ILE A 138 0.14 5.73 -14.16
CA ILE A 138 -1.21 6.00 -14.68
C ILE A 138 -1.81 7.29 -14.10
N LEU A 139 -1.47 7.64 -12.85
CA LEU A 139 -2.08 8.75 -12.13
C LEU A 139 -1.11 9.94 -12.01
N PRO A 140 -1.61 11.18 -11.92
CA PRO A 140 -0.81 12.39 -11.85
C PRO A 140 -0.41 12.65 -10.39
N VAL A 141 0.18 11.64 -9.76
CA VAL A 141 0.55 11.66 -8.34
C VAL A 141 1.94 12.28 -8.15
N ASN A 142 2.21 12.75 -6.94
CA ASN A 142 3.55 13.23 -6.60
C ASN A 142 4.46 12.03 -6.30
N VAL A 143 5.43 11.78 -7.18
CA VAL A 143 6.39 10.69 -7.10
C VAL A 143 7.23 10.74 -5.81
N GLU A 144 7.67 11.93 -5.38
CA GLU A 144 8.49 12.08 -4.16
C GLU A 144 7.75 11.58 -2.92
N LYS A 145 6.42 11.77 -2.85
CA LYS A 145 5.61 11.21 -1.76
C LYS A 145 5.60 9.69 -1.77
N TYR A 146 5.62 9.08 -2.96
CA TYR A 146 5.62 7.63 -3.14
C TYR A 146 6.96 7.00 -2.76
N ILE A 147 8.09 7.68 -3.01
CA ILE A 147 9.42 7.23 -2.59
C ILE A 147 9.44 6.95 -1.07
N SER A 148 8.84 7.83 -0.26
CA SER A 148 8.75 7.61 1.19
C SER A 148 7.94 6.35 1.58
N TYR A 149 6.98 5.91 0.77
CA TYR A 149 6.28 4.65 0.99
C TYR A 149 7.13 3.45 0.58
N VAL A 150 7.86 3.55 -0.54
CA VAL A 150 8.80 2.51 -1.01
C VAL A 150 9.88 2.26 0.05
N GLU A 151 10.48 3.31 0.62
CA GLU A 151 11.47 3.19 1.70
C GLU A 151 10.93 2.46 2.94
N LYS A 152 9.66 2.71 3.29
CA LYS A 152 9.00 2.00 4.40
C LYS A 152 8.78 0.52 4.08
N ILE A 153 8.46 0.20 2.83
CA ILE A 153 8.31 -1.18 2.36
C ILE A 153 9.67 -1.89 2.38
N ASP A 154 10.73 -1.26 1.87
CA ASP A 154 12.09 -1.82 1.89
C ASP A 154 12.58 -2.07 3.31
N LYS A 155 12.26 -1.14 4.24
CA LYS A 155 12.51 -1.35 5.67
C LYS A 155 11.77 -2.59 6.20
N GLU A 156 10.50 -2.78 5.86
CA GLU A 156 9.73 -3.96 6.27
C GLU A 156 10.35 -5.25 5.74
N ILE A 157 10.72 -5.29 4.45
CA ILE A 157 11.42 -6.42 3.84
C ILE A 157 12.72 -6.73 4.60
N ALA A 158 13.50 -5.70 4.96
CA ALA A 158 14.73 -5.87 5.72
C ALA A 158 14.48 -6.46 7.12
N LEU A 159 13.43 -6.02 7.81
CA LEU A 159 13.03 -6.54 9.13
C LEU A 159 12.61 -8.01 9.05
N ILE A 160 11.80 -8.41 8.06
CA ILE A 160 11.39 -9.80 7.86
C ILE A 160 12.61 -10.68 7.49
N LYS A 161 13.53 -10.19 6.64
CA LYS A 161 14.80 -10.88 6.34
C LYS A 161 15.68 -11.02 7.60
N GLY A 162 15.70 -10.02 8.47
CA GLY A 162 16.37 -10.07 9.77
C GLY A 162 15.77 -11.14 10.69
N TRP A 163 14.44 -11.24 10.72
CA TRP A 163 13.73 -12.28 11.46
C TRP A 163 14.08 -13.69 10.96
N ARG A 164 14.12 -13.91 9.64
CA ARG A 164 14.58 -15.18 9.04
C ARG A 164 15.99 -15.56 9.49
N LYS A 165 16.92 -14.60 9.48
CA LYS A 165 18.31 -14.83 9.94
C LYS A 165 18.38 -15.23 11.41
N ALA A 166 17.56 -14.62 12.26
CA ALA A 166 17.47 -14.99 13.67
C ALA A 166 16.93 -16.41 13.86
N ASP A 167 15.92 -16.79 13.07
CA ASP A 167 15.33 -18.13 13.11
C ASP A 167 16.30 -19.21 12.59
N ASN A 168 17.12 -18.92 11.56
CA ASN A 168 18.20 -19.83 11.12
C ASN A 168 19.13 -20.23 12.28
N LYS A 169 19.50 -19.27 13.15
CA LYS A 169 20.36 -19.54 14.31
C LYS A 169 19.64 -20.36 15.38
N ARG A 170 18.34 -20.10 15.58
CA ARG A 170 17.54 -20.70 16.64
C ARG A 170 17.14 -22.14 16.34
N PHE A 171 16.82 -22.44 15.09
CA PHE A 171 16.26 -23.72 14.67
C PHE A 171 17.24 -24.59 13.86
N LYS A 172 18.54 -24.26 13.91
CA LYS A 172 19.60 -24.95 13.15
C LYS A 172 19.67 -26.47 13.36
N ASP A 173 19.28 -26.94 14.55
CA ASP A 173 19.42 -28.34 14.97
C ASP A 173 18.12 -29.14 14.83
N LEU A 174 17.06 -28.53 14.27
CA LEU A 174 15.81 -29.26 13.99
C LEU A 174 16.06 -30.30 12.90
N LYS A 175 15.69 -31.54 13.21
CA LYS A 175 15.74 -32.69 12.29
C LYS A 175 14.45 -32.80 11.48
#